data_AF-A0A9D7KHK9-F1
#
_entry.id   AF-A0A9D7KHK9-F1
#
_cell.length_a   1.000
_cell.length_b   1.000
_cell.length_c   1.000
_cell.angle_alpha   90.00
_cell.angle_beta   90.00
_cell.angle_gamma   90.00
#
_symmetry.space_group_name_H-M   'P 1'
#
loop_
_entity.id
_entity.type
_entity.pdbx_description
1 polymer ?
#
loop_
_entity_poly.entity_id
_entity_poly.type
_entity_poly.pdbx_seq_one_letter_code
_entity_poly.pdbx_strand_id
1 'polypeptide(L)'
;MKNYIKSIIITVVLCTTVYSQLDSIVFVKWGFHINTPFRVCDDQNGDGYNDFITAEFSDTGYYFNIFPGGPSIDTIPFWQVKIDLPGVTIDINGDGNRDIVTFPYVGASHLAVYYGGPLLDTIPDYLIQFPVPSTATGMIINSAGSKIDMNGDGIEELAFWYGQWPNDTLYFYETGSKFTGVPKQRYAGELFNLKMGGNLNFGDLNGDGCSDLWITMHHPSGDYTKSRYNVIYGDPDFSLTERFSYQQDITGNIGEGFTNTSIIIADFNGDGKDDWLHPNDGQYLYFYGYMVNSGGYPPTEFPTAYRGLNTQDRDHYLRLKWKWVM
;
A
#
# COMPACT_ATOMS: atom_id res chain seq x y z
N MET A 1 -29.66 1.72 -20.18
CA MET A 1 -30.77 1.39 -19.25
C MET A 1 -31.52 0.09 -19.57
N LYS A 2 -31.87 -0.24 -20.82
CA LYS A 2 -32.69 -1.44 -21.14
C LYS A 2 -31.98 -2.81 -21.09
N ASN A 3 -30.65 -2.86 -21.07
CA ASN A 3 -29.90 -4.14 -21.12
C ASN A 3 -29.38 -4.63 -19.75
N TYR A 4 -29.18 -3.74 -18.77
CA TYR A 4 -28.69 -4.12 -17.44
C TYR A 4 -29.80 -4.63 -16.51
N ILE A 5 -31.03 -4.16 -16.67
CA ILE A 5 -32.20 -4.66 -15.93
C ILE A 5 -32.51 -6.12 -16.29
N LYS A 6 -32.15 -6.58 -17.49
CA LYS A 6 -32.36 -7.97 -17.93
C LYS A 6 -31.40 -8.95 -17.25
N SER A 7 -30.17 -8.56 -16.92
CA SER A 7 -29.19 -9.44 -16.28
C SER A 7 -29.49 -9.70 -14.80
N ILE A 8 -30.14 -8.75 -14.11
CA ILE A 8 -30.56 -8.95 -12.70
C ILE A 8 -31.80 -9.87 -12.63
N ILE A 9 -32.74 -9.74 -13.57
CA ILE A 9 -33.98 -10.53 -13.57
C ILE A 9 -33.76 -12.00 -13.97
N ILE A 10 -32.81 -12.30 -14.88
CA ILE A 10 -32.56 -13.69 -15.31
C ILE A 10 -31.90 -14.54 -14.22
N THR A 11 -31.08 -13.93 -13.35
CA THR A 11 -30.42 -14.64 -12.23
C THR A 11 -31.41 -15.08 -11.13
N VAL A 12 -32.52 -14.35 -10.96
CA VAL A 12 -33.53 -14.63 -9.92
C VAL A 12 -34.49 -15.78 -10.31
N VAL A 13 -34.68 -16.05 -11.61
CA VAL A 13 -35.69 -17.03 -12.07
C VAL A 13 -35.12 -18.46 -12.20
N LEU A 14 -33.80 -18.64 -12.26
CA LEU A 14 -33.16 -19.95 -12.43
C LEU A 14 -32.29 -20.40 -11.24
N CYS A 15 -32.19 -19.57 -10.20
CA CYS A 15 -31.35 -19.86 -9.04
C CYS A 15 -32.22 -19.86 -7.77
N THR A 16 -32.34 -21.01 -7.10
CA THR A 16 -33.10 -21.12 -5.84
C THR A 16 -32.37 -20.49 -4.64
N THR A 17 -31.12 -20.06 -4.82
CA THR A 17 -30.29 -19.39 -3.81
C THR A 17 -29.24 -18.51 -4.46
N VAL A 18 -29.37 -17.19 -4.32
CA VAL A 18 -28.31 -16.22 -4.61
C VAL A 18 -27.66 -15.84 -3.28
N TYR A 19 -26.41 -16.24 -3.07
CA TYR A 19 -25.62 -15.76 -1.94
C TYR A 19 -24.94 -14.45 -2.35
N SER A 20 -25.41 -13.34 -1.80
CA SER A 20 -24.63 -12.10 -1.79
C SER A 20 -23.78 -12.08 -0.52
N GLN A 21 -22.51 -11.69 -0.63
CA GLN A 21 -21.67 -11.41 0.54
C GLN A 21 -22.09 -10.13 1.27
N LEU A 22 -22.92 -9.30 0.64
CA LEU A 22 -23.42 -8.02 1.16
C LEU A 22 -24.95 -7.99 1.05
N ASP A 23 -25.64 -7.68 2.14
CA ASP A 23 -27.11 -7.66 2.22
C ASP A 23 -27.73 -6.29 1.87
N SER A 24 -26.90 -5.26 1.77
CA SER A 24 -27.32 -3.87 1.58
C SER A 24 -26.28 -3.06 0.81
N ILE A 25 -26.76 -2.04 0.08
CA ILE A 25 -25.93 -0.97 -0.48
C ILE A 25 -26.15 0.25 0.40
N VAL A 26 -25.12 0.66 1.13
CA VAL A 26 -25.19 1.78 2.09
C VAL A 26 -24.80 3.13 1.47
N PHE A 27 -24.07 3.11 0.34
CA PHE A 27 -23.57 4.30 -0.33
C PHE A 27 -23.38 4.04 -1.82
N VAL A 28 -23.83 4.97 -2.67
CA VAL A 28 -23.54 4.98 -4.11
C VAL A 28 -23.18 6.40 -4.51
N LYS A 29 -21.99 6.57 -5.08
CA LYS A 29 -21.53 7.83 -5.66
C LYS A 29 -20.95 7.57 -7.03
N TRP A 30 -21.27 8.44 -7.97
CA TRP A 30 -20.70 8.45 -9.31
C TRP A 30 -19.57 9.45 -9.35
N GLY A 31 -18.39 9.03 -9.82
CA GLY A 31 -17.22 9.89 -9.94
C GLY A 31 -16.06 9.17 -10.62
N PHE A 32 -15.05 9.94 -11.02
CA PHE A 32 -13.78 9.38 -11.45
C PHE A 32 -12.88 9.21 -10.22
N HIS A 33 -12.79 8.00 -9.70
CA HIS A 33 -11.99 7.69 -8.53
C HIS A 33 -10.58 7.24 -8.94
N ILE A 34 -9.56 7.73 -8.21
CA ILE A 34 -8.16 7.39 -8.49
C ILE A 34 -7.51 6.68 -7.29
N ASN A 35 -6.74 5.64 -7.58
CA ASN A 35 -5.71 4.92 -6.80
C ASN A 35 -5.76 4.80 -5.25
N THR A 36 -6.86 5.14 -4.59
CA THR A 36 -7.21 4.93 -3.18
C THR A 36 -8.72 5.20 -3.05
N PRO A 37 -9.61 4.35 -3.60
CA PRO A 37 -11.02 4.72 -3.71
C PRO A 37 -11.68 4.92 -2.35
N PHE A 38 -11.14 4.26 -1.31
CA PHE A 38 -11.70 4.30 0.04
C PHE A 38 -10.62 4.03 1.08
N ARG A 39 -10.54 4.86 2.12
CA ARG A 39 -9.84 4.51 3.36
C ARG A 39 -10.69 4.91 4.56
N VAL A 40 -10.67 4.10 5.60
CA VAL A 40 -11.20 4.49 6.91
C VAL A 40 -10.28 5.57 7.47
N CYS A 41 -10.86 6.64 8.02
CA CYS A 41 -10.12 7.75 8.62
C CYS A 41 -10.57 8.05 10.05
N ASP A 42 -11.10 7.06 10.78
CA ASP A 42 -11.63 7.24 12.13
C ASP A 42 -12.73 8.33 12.22
N ASP A 43 -13.17 8.69 13.42
CA ASP A 43 -14.26 9.65 13.65
C ASP A 43 -13.76 11.10 13.51
N GLN A 44 -13.91 11.69 12.32
CA GLN A 44 -13.39 13.01 11.98
C GLN A 44 -14.40 14.12 12.30
N ASN A 45 -15.65 13.78 12.63
CA ASN A 45 -16.69 14.75 12.94
C ASN A 45 -17.21 14.66 14.40
N GLY A 46 -16.78 13.66 15.17
CA GLY A 46 -17.15 13.42 16.56
C GLY A 46 -18.53 12.77 16.73
N ASP A 47 -19.07 12.09 15.72
CA ASP A 47 -20.41 11.48 15.76
C ASP A 47 -20.43 10.05 16.33
N GLY A 48 -19.26 9.50 16.66
CA GLY A 48 -19.06 8.17 17.23
C GLY A 48 -18.97 7.05 16.19
N TYR A 49 -18.97 7.36 14.90
CA TYR A 49 -18.74 6.41 13.81
C TYR A 49 -17.43 6.72 13.09
N ASN A 50 -16.77 5.68 12.59
CA ASN A 50 -15.61 5.88 11.73
C ASN A 50 -16.04 6.44 10.38
N ASP A 51 -15.38 7.52 9.98
CA ASP A 51 -15.55 8.17 8.69
C ASP A 51 -14.67 7.52 7.63
N PHE A 52 -14.87 7.96 6.40
CA PHE A 52 -14.08 7.48 5.29
C PHE A 52 -13.74 8.57 4.29
N ILE A 53 -12.57 8.41 3.67
CA ILE A 53 -12.06 9.30 2.65
C ILE A 53 -12.12 8.63 1.28
N THR A 54 -12.49 9.43 0.28
CA THR A 54 -12.40 9.05 -1.14
C THR A 54 -11.57 10.07 -1.90
N ALA A 55 -10.82 9.59 -2.90
CA ALA A 55 -10.11 10.43 -3.85
C ALA A 55 -10.92 10.52 -5.16
N GLU A 56 -11.32 11.73 -5.54
CA GLU A 56 -12.12 11.98 -6.75
C GLU A 56 -11.42 12.99 -7.67
N PHE A 57 -11.47 12.73 -8.97
CA PHE A 57 -11.04 13.65 -10.01
C PHE A 57 -12.25 14.40 -10.60
N SER A 58 -12.09 15.70 -10.76
CA SER A 58 -13.04 16.58 -11.44
C SER A 58 -12.32 17.50 -12.43
N ASP A 59 -13.08 18.30 -13.19
CA ASP A 59 -12.54 19.25 -14.17
C ASP A 59 -11.55 20.26 -13.58
N THR A 60 -11.61 20.52 -12.27
CA THR A 60 -10.77 21.49 -11.57
C THR A 60 -9.56 20.88 -10.85
N GLY A 61 -9.44 19.55 -10.83
CA GLY A 61 -8.33 18.82 -10.19
C GLY A 61 -8.79 17.63 -9.35
N TYR A 62 -7.87 17.10 -8.54
CA TYR A 62 -8.15 16.01 -7.61
C TYR A 62 -8.62 16.55 -6.26
N TYR A 63 -9.47 15.78 -5.59
CA TYR A 63 -10.06 16.12 -4.31
C TYR A 63 -10.04 14.93 -3.38
N PHE A 64 -9.71 15.20 -2.13
CA PHE A 64 -10.01 14.32 -1.02
C PHE A 64 -11.34 14.75 -0.41
N ASN A 65 -12.25 13.79 -0.28
CA ASN A 65 -13.60 13.98 0.22
C ASN A 65 -13.79 13.06 1.42
N ILE A 66 -14.14 13.62 2.57
CA ILE A 66 -14.48 12.82 3.76
C ILE A 66 -15.98 12.81 3.94
N PHE A 67 -16.51 11.61 4.13
CA PHE A 67 -17.91 11.33 4.36
C PHE A 67 -18.08 10.80 5.78
N PRO A 68 -19.08 11.32 6.52
CA PRO A 68 -19.45 10.76 7.81
C PRO A 68 -19.85 9.29 7.69
N GLY A 69 -19.41 8.49 8.66
CA GLY A 69 -19.85 7.11 8.81
C GLY A 69 -21.28 6.97 9.33
N GLY A 70 -21.62 5.76 9.74
CA GLY A 70 -22.85 5.48 10.50
C GLY A 70 -24.04 4.93 9.70
N PRO A 71 -25.24 4.84 10.33
CA PRO A 71 -26.40 4.14 9.78
C PRO A 71 -26.98 4.76 8.50
N SER A 72 -26.69 6.04 8.27
CA SER A 72 -27.10 6.79 7.09
C SER A 72 -25.95 7.64 6.61
N ILE A 73 -25.45 7.35 5.41
CA ILE A 73 -24.31 8.06 4.80
C ILE A 73 -24.84 9.02 3.74
N ASP A 74 -24.47 10.29 3.83
CA ASP A 74 -24.78 11.28 2.79
C ASP A 74 -23.81 11.14 1.61
N THR A 75 -24.26 11.52 0.41
CA THR A 75 -23.44 11.62 -0.81
C THR A 75 -22.67 12.94 -0.92
N ILE A 76 -22.91 13.87 0.01
CA ILE A 76 -22.20 15.14 0.16
C ILE A 76 -21.11 14.97 1.23
N PRO A 77 -19.83 15.20 0.92
CA PRO A 77 -18.77 15.14 1.92
C PRO A 77 -18.89 16.31 2.89
N PHE A 78 -18.58 16.08 4.17
CA PHE A 78 -18.57 17.14 5.18
C PHE A 78 -17.28 17.98 5.10
N TRP A 79 -16.20 17.35 4.63
CA TRP A 79 -14.90 17.97 4.44
C TRP A 79 -14.35 17.63 3.05
N GLN A 80 -13.76 18.63 2.40
CA GLN A 80 -13.14 18.48 1.11
C GLN A 80 -11.92 19.38 0.99
N VAL A 81 -10.80 18.83 0.51
CA VAL A 81 -9.63 19.62 0.12
C VAL A 81 -9.20 19.26 -1.29
N LYS A 82 -8.72 20.26 -2.02
CA LYS A 82 -8.08 20.04 -3.31
C LYS A 82 -6.70 19.43 -3.08
N ILE A 83 -6.42 18.35 -3.77
CA ILE A 83 -5.12 17.68 -3.78
C ILE A 83 -4.57 17.62 -5.20
N ASP A 84 -3.27 17.38 -5.32
CA ASP A 84 -2.63 17.20 -6.61
C ASP A 84 -2.27 15.73 -6.87
N LEU A 85 -1.89 14.99 -5.82
CA LEU A 85 -1.71 13.53 -5.83
C LEU A 85 -2.39 12.91 -4.60
N PRO A 86 -2.80 11.63 -4.67
CA PRO A 86 -3.33 10.90 -3.51
C PRO A 86 -2.38 10.97 -2.31
N GLY A 87 -2.93 11.35 -1.16
CA GLY A 87 -2.30 11.34 0.15
C GLY A 87 -2.49 10.03 0.93
N VAL A 88 -2.27 10.09 2.25
CA VAL A 88 -2.51 8.99 3.19
C VAL A 88 -3.23 9.47 4.45
N THR A 89 -3.85 8.51 5.16
CA THR A 89 -4.40 8.71 6.50
C THR A 89 -3.56 7.98 7.56
N ILE A 90 -3.01 8.70 8.53
CA ILE A 90 -2.03 8.20 9.50
C ILE A 90 -2.11 9.04 10.78
N ASP A 91 -2.01 8.45 11.96
CA ASP A 91 -1.90 9.21 13.22
C ASP A 91 -0.46 9.74 13.35
N ILE A 92 -0.21 10.90 12.74
CA ILE A 92 1.13 11.48 12.62
C ILE A 92 1.58 12.13 13.92
N ASN A 93 0.64 12.63 14.73
CA ASN A 93 0.90 13.40 15.95
C ASN A 93 0.70 12.58 17.25
N GLY A 94 0.12 11.38 17.15
CA GLY A 94 -0.10 10.45 18.26
C GLY A 94 -1.31 10.80 19.12
N ASP A 95 -2.29 11.53 18.59
CA ASP A 95 -3.49 11.92 19.33
C ASP A 95 -4.62 10.87 19.29
N GLY A 96 -4.42 9.80 18.53
CA GLY A 96 -5.35 8.69 18.39
C GLY A 96 -6.38 8.85 17.26
N ASN A 97 -6.39 9.98 16.55
CA ASN A 97 -7.14 10.16 15.32
C ASN A 97 -6.21 10.06 14.11
N ARG A 98 -6.68 9.44 13.02
CA ARG A 98 -5.95 9.51 11.75
C ARG A 98 -5.92 10.94 11.23
N ASP A 99 -4.72 11.44 10.97
CA ASP A 99 -4.46 12.68 10.27
C ASP A 99 -4.42 12.46 8.76
N ILE A 100 -4.49 13.54 7.97
CA ILE A 100 -4.43 13.50 6.51
C ILE A 100 -3.13 14.15 6.05
N VAL A 101 -2.31 13.40 5.30
CA VAL A 101 -1.06 13.89 4.72
C VAL A 101 -1.18 13.92 3.21
N THR A 102 -0.97 15.08 2.61
CA THR A 102 -1.11 15.31 1.16
C THR A 102 0.18 15.81 0.52
N PHE A 103 0.35 15.52 -0.77
CA PHE A 103 1.46 16.00 -1.58
C PHE A 103 0.93 16.98 -2.64
N PRO A 104 1.28 18.28 -2.57
CA PRO A 104 1.00 19.24 -3.62
C PRO A 104 1.93 18.99 -4.84
N TYR A 105 1.52 19.41 -6.04
CA TYR A 105 2.10 19.11 -7.36
C TYR A 105 3.62 19.36 -7.50
N VAL A 106 4.19 18.95 -8.65
CA VAL A 106 5.58 19.24 -9.06
C VAL A 106 5.95 20.69 -8.76
N GLY A 107 6.96 20.86 -7.90
CA GLY A 107 7.40 22.15 -7.40
C GLY A 107 7.01 22.44 -5.95
N ALA A 108 6.20 21.59 -5.33
CA ALA A 108 5.96 21.63 -3.89
C ALA A 108 7.26 21.39 -3.13
N SER A 109 7.46 22.19 -2.08
CA SER A 109 8.58 22.08 -1.15
C SER A 109 8.20 21.35 0.15
N HIS A 110 6.96 20.87 0.24
CA HIS A 110 6.43 20.32 1.49
C HIS A 110 5.30 19.30 1.29
N LEU A 111 5.08 18.46 2.31
CA LEU A 111 3.81 17.76 2.53
C LEU A 111 2.92 18.66 3.39
N ALA A 112 1.62 18.71 3.08
CA ALA A 112 0.65 19.37 3.94
C ALA A 112 -0.03 18.32 4.82
N VAL A 113 -0.01 18.57 6.12
CA VAL A 113 -0.61 17.73 7.17
C VAL A 113 -1.82 18.47 7.73
N TYR A 114 -2.95 17.78 7.79
CA TYR A 114 -4.18 18.23 8.45
C TYR A 114 -4.42 17.28 9.61
N TYR A 115 -4.42 17.79 10.83
CA TYR A 115 -4.68 16.97 12.01
C TYR A 115 -6.14 16.54 12.02
N GLY A 116 -6.34 15.26 12.34
CA GLY A 116 -7.62 14.60 12.31
C GLY A 116 -8.49 14.91 13.53
N GLY A 117 -9.68 14.34 13.50
CA GLY A 117 -10.66 14.46 14.57
C GLY A 117 -11.59 15.67 14.43
N PRO A 118 -12.44 15.94 15.44
CA PRO A 118 -13.60 16.85 15.32
C PRO A 118 -13.29 18.32 15.01
N LEU A 119 -12.02 18.72 15.04
CA LEU A 119 -11.56 20.08 14.71
C LEU A 119 -11.00 20.19 13.29
N LEU A 120 -11.03 19.11 12.50
CA LEU A 120 -10.50 19.07 11.15
C LEU A 120 -11.07 20.21 10.28
N ASP A 121 -10.18 20.97 9.65
CA ASP A 121 -10.54 22.01 8.69
C ASP A 121 -9.65 21.95 7.42
N THR A 122 -9.85 22.89 6.49
CA THR A 122 -9.14 22.90 5.20
C THR A 122 -7.80 23.64 5.22
N ILE A 123 -7.30 24.01 6.40
CA ILE A 123 -6.03 24.72 6.61
C ILE A 123 -5.03 23.69 7.17
N PRO A 124 -3.88 23.47 6.53
CA PRO A 124 -2.87 22.56 7.08
C PRO A 124 -2.35 23.04 8.43
N ASP A 125 -2.30 22.13 9.41
CA ASP A 125 -1.70 22.37 10.73
C ASP A 125 -0.17 22.35 10.68
N TYR A 126 0.40 21.55 9.78
CA TYR A 126 1.83 21.38 9.66
C TYR A 126 2.28 21.21 8.20
N LEU A 127 3.44 21.79 7.87
CA LEU A 127 4.07 21.66 6.56
C LEU A 127 5.43 20.98 6.71
N ILE A 128 5.52 19.70 6.35
CA ILE A 128 6.77 18.94 6.37
C ILE A 128 7.64 19.43 5.23
N GLN A 129 8.66 20.23 5.53
CA GLN A 129 9.58 20.74 4.51
C GLN A 129 10.55 19.66 4.06
N PHE A 130 10.85 19.63 2.77
CA PHE A 130 11.94 18.84 2.23
C PHE A 130 12.79 19.67 1.26
N PRO A 131 14.12 19.50 1.27
CA PRO A 131 15.04 20.44 0.65
C PRO A 131 15.16 20.19 -0.85
N VAL A 132 14.35 20.82 -1.72
CA VAL A 132 14.43 20.52 -3.16
C VAL A 132 13.96 21.61 -4.15
N PRO A 133 14.54 21.62 -5.37
CA PRO A 133 14.16 22.51 -6.48
C PRO A 133 12.88 22.06 -7.18
N SER A 134 12.28 22.99 -7.93
CA SER A 134 10.90 22.91 -8.42
C SER A 134 10.57 21.85 -9.50
N THR A 135 11.49 20.95 -9.84
CA THR A 135 11.36 20.03 -10.99
C THR A 135 11.34 18.55 -10.65
N ALA A 136 11.43 18.15 -9.38
CA ALA A 136 11.45 16.75 -9.00
C ALA A 136 10.08 16.20 -8.55
N THR A 137 9.96 14.86 -8.58
CA THR A 137 8.72 14.10 -8.35
C THR A 137 8.75 13.44 -6.97
N GLY A 138 7.61 13.31 -6.30
CA GLY A 138 7.51 12.59 -5.02
C GLY A 138 6.26 11.73 -4.91
N MET A 139 6.25 10.82 -3.93
CA MET A 139 5.13 9.93 -3.61
C MET A 139 5.16 9.55 -2.13
N ILE A 140 4.01 9.57 -1.48
CA ILE A 140 3.85 9.01 -0.13
C ILE A 140 3.71 7.50 -0.25
N ILE A 141 4.58 6.74 0.42
CA ILE A 141 4.69 5.30 0.24
C ILE A 141 3.58 4.53 0.97
N ASN A 142 3.13 5.02 2.14
CA ASN A 142 1.99 4.45 2.87
C ASN A 142 0.69 4.36 2.03
N SER A 143 0.58 5.15 0.94
CA SER A 143 -0.55 5.10 0.01
C SER A 143 -0.71 3.75 -0.72
N ALA A 144 0.29 2.85 -0.64
CA ALA A 144 0.19 1.46 -1.10
C ALA A 144 -0.57 0.52 -0.13
N GLY A 145 -1.00 1.00 1.04
CA GLY A 145 -1.76 0.20 2.01
C GLY A 145 -0.90 -0.49 3.08
N SER A 146 0.42 -0.34 3.00
CA SER A 146 1.34 -0.78 4.04
C SER A 146 1.22 0.11 5.27
N LYS A 147 0.89 -0.49 6.42
CA LYS A 147 1.24 0.09 7.71
C LYS A 147 2.74 -0.12 7.90
N ILE A 148 3.46 0.95 8.13
CA ILE A 148 4.91 0.93 8.27
C ILE A 148 5.18 1.21 9.73
N ASP A 149 5.73 0.26 10.48
CA ASP A 149 6.19 0.40 11.87
C ASP A 149 7.67 -0.01 11.90
N MET A 150 8.56 0.85 11.40
CA MET A 150 9.97 0.54 11.18
C MET A 150 10.74 0.30 12.48
N ASN A 151 10.24 0.78 13.62
CA ASN A 151 10.94 0.75 14.90
C ASN A 151 10.29 -0.22 15.92
N GLY A 152 9.14 -0.82 15.58
CA GLY A 152 8.42 -1.77 16.40
C GLY A 152 7.77 -1.17 17.64
N ASP A 153 7.48 0.13 17.64
CA ASP A 153 6.83 0.81 18.78
C ASP A 153 5.29 0.77 18.73
N GLY A 154 4.73 0.16 17.68
CA GLY A 154 3.30 -0.02 17.48
C GLY A 154 2.62 1.18 16.82
N ILE A 155 3.36 2.23 16.48
CA ILE A 155 2.86 3.43 15.82
C ILE A 155 3.25 3.37 14.33
N GLU A 156 2.32 3.75 13.45
CA GLU A 156 2.60 3.78 12.01
C GLU A 156 3.48 5.00 11.67
N GLU A 157 4.65 4.80 11.06
CA GLU A 157 5.50 5.83 10.49
C GLU A 157 5.12 6.29 9.08
N LEU A 158 5.49 7.53 8.78
CA LEU A 158 5.39 8.09 7.45
C LEU A 158 6.66 7.80 6.65
N ALA A 159 6.48 7.16 5.49
CA ALA A 159 7.53 6.99 4.48
C ALA A 159 7.21 7.80 3.22
N PHE A 160 8.19 8.57 2.76
CA PHE A 160 8.04 9.45 1.60
C PHE A 160 9.20 9.26 0.63
N TRP A 161 8.87 8.88 -0.60
CA TRP A 161 9.84 8.86 -1.68
C TRP A 161 9.90 10.19 -2.39
N TYR A 162 11.13 10.63 -2.67
CA TYR A 162 11.40 11.76 -3.52
C TYR A 162 12.45 11.40 -4.57
N GLY A 163 12.08 11.59 -5.84
CA GLY A 163 12.89 11.18 -6.99
C GLY A 163 13.46 12.34 -7.79
N GLN A 164 14.71 12.70 -7.55
CA GLN A 164 15.49 13.54 -8.44
C GLN A 164 16.57 12.67 -9.09
N TRP A 165 16.54 12.43 -10.40
CA TRP A 165 17.57 11.62 -11.03
C TRP A 165 18.95 12.30 -10.92
N PRO A 166 20.03 11.60 -10.52
CA PRO A 166 20.13 10.17 -10.17
C PRO A 166 19.97 9.83 -8.66
N ASN A 167 19.58 10.79 -7.83
CA ASN A 167 19.50 10.77 -6.37
C ASN A 167 18.07 10.51 -5.84
N ASP A 168 17.42 9.42 -6.27
CA ASP A 168 16.18 8.98 -5.64
C ASP A 168 16.44 8.68 -4.16
N THR A 169 15.58 9.20 -3.27
CA THR A 169 15.72 9.06 -1.82
C THR A 169 14.37 8.70 -1.19
N LEU A 170 14.38 7.72 -0.30
CA LEU A 170 13.27 7.40 0.59
C LEU A 170 13.54 8.01 1.96
N TYR A 171 12.58 8.73 2.51
CA TYR A 171 12.64 9.37 3.82
C TYR A 171 11.68 8.66 4.76
N PHE A 172 12.13 8.42 5.99
CA PHE A 172 11.34 7.86 7.08
C PHE A 172 11.20 8.91 8.17
N TYR A 173 9.98 9.14 8.62
CA TYR A 173 9.65 10.07 9.69
C TYR A 173 9.06 9.27 10.85
N GLU A 174 9.69 9.38 12.02
CA GLU A 174 9.14 8.89 13.28
C GLU A 174 7.91 9.74 13.63
N THR A 175 6.77 9.09 13.83
CA THR A 175 5.45 9.71 14.03
C THR A 175 5.04 9.63 15.50
N GLY A 176 3.74 9.83 15.78
CA GLY A 176 3.22 9.85 17.13
C GLY A 176 3.73 11.06 17.93
N SER A 177 3.80 10.88 19.25
CA SER A 177 4.28 11.90 20.19
C SER A 177 5.70 12.43 19.93
N LYS A 178 6.49 11.73 19.10
CA LYS A 178 7.87 12.08 18.74
C LYS A 178 7.98 12.82 17.42
N PHE A 179 6.88 13.05 16.71
CA PHE A 179 6.88 13.67 15.40
C PHE A 179 7.47 15.09 15.45
N THR A 180 8.46 15.36 14.58
CA THR A 180 9.13 16.66 14.50
C THR A 180 9.09 17.28 13.10
N GLY A 181 8.54 16.58 12.11
CA GLY A 181 8.61 16.99 10.70
C GLY A 181 10.00 16.88 10.07
N VAL A 182 11.00 16.37 10.79
CA VAL A 182 12.34 16.09 10.28
C VAL A 182 12.47 14.57 10.05
N PRO A 183 13.00 14.12 8.89
CA PRO A 183 13.22 12.69 8.68
C PRO A 183 14.14 12.11 9.75
N LYS A 184 13.73 11.02 10.36
CA LYS A 184 14.57 10.23 11.28
C LYS A 184 15.71 9.56 10.52
N GLN A 185 15.41 9.06 9.32
CA GLN A 185 16.36 8.37 8.47
C GLN A 185 16.05 8.55 6.99
N ARG A 186 17.05 8.34 6.13
CA ARG A 186 16.87 8.29 4.67
C ARG A 186 17.64 7.14 4.02
N TYR A 187 17.04 6.54 3.00
CA TYR A 187 17.66 5.54 2.13
C TYR A 187 17.89 6.11 0.73
N ALA A 188 19.12 6.02 0.21
CA ALA A 188 19.46 6.49 -1.14
C ALA A 188 20.63 5.66 -1.71
N GLY A 189 20.81 5.70 -3.04
CA GLY A 189 21.97 5.14 -3.74
C GLY A 189 21.62 4.06 -4.77
N GLU A 190 22.62 3.35 -5.28
CA GLU A 190 22.49 2.41 -6.40
C GLU A 190 21.51 1.24 -6.17
N LEU A 191 21.22 0.93 -4.90
CA LEU A 191 20.28 -0.12 -4.50
C LEU A 191 18.82 0.36 -4.44
N PHE A 192 18.58 1.65 -4.71
CA PHE A 192 17.27 2.26 -4.67
C PHE A 192 17.04 3.08 -5.93
N ASN A 193 16.29 2.50 -6.88
CA ASN A 193 15.90 3.20 -8.10
C ASN A 193 14.50 2.77 -8.54
N LEU A 194 13.49 3.51 -8.07
CA LEU A 194 12.08 3.24 -8.42
C LEU A 194 11.76 3.60 -9.87
N LYS A 195 12.51 4.54 -10.47
CA LYS A 195 12.32 4.92 -11.88
C LYS A 195 12.68 3.80 -12.86
N MET A 196 13.34 2.74 -12.41
CA MET A 196 13.60 1.51 -13.19
C MET A 196 12.51 0.44 -13.05
N GLY A 197 11.33 0.80 -12.51
CA GLY A 197 10.20 -0.13 -12.33
C GLY A 197 10.32 -0.98 -11.06
N GLY A 198 10.97 -0.43 -10.03
CA GLY A 198 11.05 -1.09 -8.73
C GLY A 198 9.77 -0.98 -7.90
N ASN A 199 9.57 -1.91 -6.97
CA ASN A 199 8.50 -1.85 -5.97
C ASN A 199 9.05 -1.87 -4.56
N LEU A 200 8.32 -1.20 -3.66
CA LEU A 200 8.56 -1.21 -2.23
C LEU A 200 7.42 -1.97 -1.56
N ASN A 201 7.76 -2.91 -0.67
CA ASN A 201 6.83 -3.56 0.22
C ASN A 201 7.36 -3.47 1.64
N PHE A 202 6.44 -3.43 2.60
CA PHE A 202 6.75 -3.40 4.02
C PHE A 202 5.99 -4.49 4.77
N GLY A 203 6.61 -5.03 5.81
CA GLY A 203 6.06 -5.99 6.76
C GLY A 203 7.17 -6.66 7.56
N ASP A 204 6.82 -7.34 8.64
CA ASP A 204 7.77 -7.95 9.60
C ASP A 204 8.20 -9.35 9.12
N LEU A 205 9.12 -9.43 8.16
CA LEU A 205 9.50 -10.71 7.54
C LEU A 205 10.33 -11.58 8.46
N ASN A 206 11.05 -11.00 9.42
CA ASN A 206 11.92 -11.75 10.32
C ASN A 206 11.27 -12.07 11.68
N GLY A 207 10.14 -11.44 12.02
CA GLY A 207 9.37 -11.63 13.25
C GLY A 207 9.94 -10.88 14.45
N ASP A 208 10.67 -9.78 14.23
CA ASP A 208 11.27 -8.98 15.30
C ASP A 208 10.38 -7.85 15.81
N GLY A 209 9.20 -7.68 15.21
CA GLY A 209 8.22 -6.65 15.52
C GLY A 209 8.44 -5.34 14.77
N CYS A 210 9.51 -5.21 13.97
CA CYS A 210 9.77 -4.06 13.12
C CYS A 210 9.39 -4.36 11.67
N SER A 211 8.89 -3.36 10.96
CA SER A 211 8.62 -3.46 9.53
C SER A 211 9.91 -3.47 8.74
N ASP A 212 10.13 -4.53 7.97
CA ASP A 212 11.21 -4.63 7.00
C ASP A 212 10.83 -3.95 5.69
N LEU A 213 11.82 -3.45 4.95
CA LEU A 213 11.64 -2.91 3.61
C LEU A 213 12.17 -3.88 2.56
N TRP A 214 11.26 -4.43 1.76
CA TRP A 214 11.58 -5.17 0.54
C TRP A 214 11.57 -4.25 -0.68
N ILE A 215 12.69 -4.21 -1.39
CA ILE A 215 12.89 -3.45 -2.63
C ILE A 215 13.12 -4.43 -3.76
N THR A 216 12.18 -4.55 -4.69
CA THR A 216 12.40 -5.27 -5.96
C THR A 216 12.89 -4.27 -7.00
N MET A 217 13.92 -4.64 -7.75
CA MET A 217 14.48 -3.87 -8.86
C MET A 217 14.50 -4.72 -10.12
N HIS A 218 13.81 -4.24 -11.15
CA HIS A 218 13.91 -4.79 -12.49
C HIS A 218 15.08 -4.12 -13.23
N HIS A 219 15.88 -4.91 -13.94
CA HIS A 219 17.02 -4.43 -14.73
C HIS A 219 18.07 -3.61 -13.95
N PRO A 220 18.66 -4.16 -12.86
CA PRO A 220 19.63 -3.42 -12.06
C PRO A 220 20.80 -2.93 -12.95
N SER A 221 21.16 -1.65 -12.81
CA SER A 221 22.21 -0.99 -13.60
C SER A 221 21.98 -1.03 -15.13
N GLY A 222 20.74 -1.21 -15.58
CA GLY A 222 20.35 -1.25 -16.99
C GLY A 222 20.51 -2.62 -17.65
N ASP A 223 20.79 -3.67 -16.87
CA ASP A 223 20.91 -5.03 -17.37
C ASP A 223 19.54 -5.69 -17.52
N TYR A 224 19.00 -5.69 -18.74
CA TYR A 224 17.66 -6.23 -19.07
C TYR A 224 17.52 -7.74 -18.85
N THR A 225 18.61 -8.42 -18.49
CA THR A 225 18.62 -9.87 -18.25
C THR A 225 18.61 -10.21 -16.77
N LYS A 226 18.42 -9.23 -15.87
CA LYS A 226 18.53 -9.45 -14.43
C LYS A 226 17.42 -8.79 -13.63
N SER A 227 17.09 -9.42 -12.51
CA SER A 227 16.30 -8.85 -11.41
C SER A 227 17.09 -8.94 -10.13
N ARG A 228 16.92 -7.95 -9.25
CA ARG A 228 17.49 -7.93 -7.90
C ARG A 228 16.38 -7.63 -6.90
N TYR A 229 16.47 -8.23 -5.72
CA TYR A 229 15.76 -7.67 -4.56
C TYR A 229 16.73 -7.43 -3.41
N ASN A 230 16.38 -6.43 -2.60
CA ASN A 230 17.04 -6.13 -1.35
C ASN A 230 15.97 -6.16 -0.25
N VAL A 231 16.29 -6.78 0.88
CA VAL A 231 15.53 -6.63 2.11
C VAL A 231 16.39 -5.87 3.08
N ILE A 232 15.87 -4.75 3.59
CA ILE A 232 16.47 -3.97 4.67
C ILE A 232 15.63 -4.27 5.89
N TYR A 233 16.26 -4.75 6.95
CA TYR A 233 15.52 -5.13 8.14
C TYR A 233 15.28 -3.91 9.02
N GLY A 234 14.06 -3.78 9.51
CA GLY A 234 13.68 -2.72 10.44
C GLY A 234 14.38 -2.89 11.78
N ASP A 235 14.52 -1.79 12.53
CA ASP A 235 14.98 -1.86 13.92
C ASP A 235 14.57 -0.60 14.70
N PRO A 236 14.58 -0.65 16.05
CA PRO A 236 14.18 0.47 16.90
C PRO A 236 14.95 1.79 16.69
N ASP A 237 16.15 1.73 16.11
CA ASP A 237 17.01 2.89 15.86
C ASP A 237 16.88 3.44 14.43
N PHE A 238 16.01 2.86 13.59
CA PHE A 238 15.93 3.12 12.14
C PHE A 238 17.27 2.88 11.43
N SER A 239 18.05 1.88 11.82
CA SER A 239 19.21 1.51 11.01
C SER A 239 18.74 0.96 9.67
N LEU A 240 19.47 1.31 8.61
CA LEU A 240 19.26 0.77 7.26
C LEU A 240 20.47 -0.04 6.79
N THR A 241 21.27 -0.50 7.75
CA THR A 241 22.55 -1.17 7.51
C THR A 241 22.39 -2.66 7.29
N GLU A 242 21.51 -3.29 8.07
CA GLU A 242 21.28 -4.72 7.99
C GLU A 242 20.43 -5.02 6.76
N ARG A 243 21.00 -5.80 5.84
CA ARG A 243 20.34 -6.08 4.58
C ARG A 243 20.73 -7.42 3.98
N PHE A 244 19.76 -8.02 3.31
CA PHE A 244 19.95 -9.11 2.39
C PHE A 244 19.82 -8.61 0.94
N SER A 245 20.68 -9.08 0.04
CA SER A 245 20.62 -8.75 -1.38
C SER A 245 20.75 -10.02 -2.20
N TYR A 246 19.85 -10.21 -3.16
CA TYR A 246 19.90 -11.32 -4.10
C TYR A 246 19.62 -10.84 -5.52
N GLN A 247 20.34 -11.42 -6.47
CA GLN A 247 20.21 -11.11 -7.89
C GLN A 247 20.14 -12.42 -8.67
N GLN A 248 19.20 -12.48 -9.61
CA GLN A 248 19.01 -13.63 -10.50
C GLN A 248 19.06 -13.23 -11.96
N ASP A 249 19.49 -14.18 -12.80
CA ASP A 249 19.42 -14.06 -14.25
C ASP A 249 18.01 -14.42 -14.75
N ILE A 250 17.44 -13.56 -15.56
CA ILE A 250 16.18 -13.73 -16.28
C ILE A 250 16.51 -14.37 -17.63
N THR A 251 16.58 -15.71 -17.71
CA THR A 251 16.84 -16.43 -18.97
C THR A 251 15.63 -17.24 -19.42
N GLY A 252 14.97 -16.81 -20.51
CA GLY A 252 13.90 -17.54 -21.20
C GLY A 252 12.46 -17.17 -20.83
N ASN A 253 11.48 -17.83 -21.46
CA ASN A 253 10.02 -17.70 -21.21
C ASN A 253 9.53 -18.36 -19.90
N ILE A 254 10.46 -18.75 -19.01
CA ILE A 254 10.16 -19.28 -17.69
C ILE A 254 10.15 -18.10 -16.71
N GLY A 255 8.95 -17.75 -16.26
CA GLY A 255 8.68 -16.59 -15.43
C GLY A 255 9.46 -16.64 -14.12
N GLU A 256 10.37 -15.68 -13.94
CA GLU A 256 10.46 -14.75 -12.83
C GLU A 256 10.01 -15.22 -11.41
N GLY A 257 10.95 -15.77 -10.62
CA GLY A 257 10.81 -16.01 -9.17
C GLY A 257 10.49 -14.80 -8.30
N PHE A 258 10.88 -13.61 -8.76
CA PHE A 258 10.65 -12.36 -8.06
C PHE A 258 10.32 -11.30 -9.09
N THR A 259 9.09 -10.81 -9.03
CA THR A 259 8.57 -9.85 -10.01
C THR A 259 8.27 -8.54 -9.31
N ASN A 260 7.99 -7.52 -10.12
CA ASN A 260 7.34 -6.31 -9.67
C ASN A 260 5.91 -6.53 -9.12
N THR A 261 5.42 -7.78 -9.09
CA THR A 261 4.14 -8.15 -8.47
C THR A 261 4.30 -8.92 -7.16
N SER A 262 5.54 -9.17 -6.72
CA SER A 262 5.81 -9.78 -5.42
C SER A 262 5.49 -8.78 -4.30
N ILE A 263 4.77 -9.22 -3.29
CA ILE A 263 4.33 -8.40 -2.15
C ILE A 263 4.56 -9.13 -0.83
N ILE A 264 4.80 -8.37 0.23
CA ILE A 264 4.72 -8.89 1.61
C ILE A 264 3.23 -8.96 1.97
N ILE A 265 2.85 -10.02 2.67
CA ILE A 265 1.50 -10.24 3.18
C ILE A 265 1.59 -10.57 4.67
N ALA A 266 0.50 -10.32 5.39
CA ALA A 266 0.42 -10.68 6.80
C ALA A 266 0.73 -12.17 7.03
N ASP A 267 1.27 -12.50 8.20
CA ASP A 267 1.51 -13.86 8.68
C ASP A 267 0.33 -14.81 8.35
N PHE A 268 0.50 -15.59 7.28
CA PHE A 268 -0.55 -16.42 6.70
C PHE A 268 -0.42 -17.89 7.16
N ASN A 269 0.74 -18.27 7.70
CA ASN A 269 0.97 -19.60 8.28
C ASN A 269 0.87 -19.65 9.82
N GLY A 270 0.85 -18.50 10.49
CA GLY A 270 0.78 -18.34 11.94
C GLY A 270 2.12 -18.57 12.66
N ASP A 271 3.26 -18.35 11.99
CA ASP A 271 4.60 -18.56 12.57
C ASP A 271 5.18 -17.32 13.27
N GLY A 272 4.45 -16.21 13.27
CA GLY A 272 4.84 -14.94 13.87
C GLY A 272 5.66 -14.05 12.96
N LYS A 273 5.79 -14.38 11.67
CA LYS A 273 6.46 -13.58 10.64
C LYS A 273 5.50 -13.29 9.50
N ASP A 274 5.59 -12.11 8.94
CA ASP A 274 4.91 -11.81 7.69
C ASP A 274 5.46 -12.69 6.56
N ASP A 275 4.55 -13.13 5.71
CA ASP A 275 4.84 -14.00 4.57
C ASP A 275 5.01 -13.17 3.30
N TRP A 276 5.38 -13.80 2.19
CA TRP A 276 5.42 -13.11 0.91
C TRP A 276 4.76 -13.90 -0.21
N LEU A 277 4.05 -13.16 -1.05
CA LEU A 277 3.31 -13.63 -2.21
C LEU A 277 4.10 -13.29 -3.47
N HIS A 278 4.21 -14.25 -4.39
CA HIS A 278 4.84 -14.04 -5.70
C HIS A 278 4.15 -14.84 -6.80
N PRO A 279 4.28 -14.46 -8.08
CA PRO A 279 3.76 -15.28 -9.16
C PRO A 279 4.51 -16.62 -9.25
N ASN A 280 3.86 -17.63 -9.83
CA ASN A 280 4.49 -18.92 -10.06
C ASN A 280 5.70 -18.75 -10.97
N ASP A 281 6.82 -19.30 -10.49
CA ASP A 281 8.15 -19.10 -11.03
C ASP A 281 8.66 -20.29 -11.87
N GLY A 282 7.74 -21.19 -12.21
CA GLY A 282 8.04 -22.43 -12.93
C GLY A 282 8.48 -23.59 -12.04
N GLN A 283 8.65 -23.38 -10.72
CA GLN A 283 8.89 -24.48 -9.78
C GLN A 283 7.62 -25.29 -9.49
N TYR A 284 6.44 -24.72 -9.77
CA TYR A 284 5.15 -25.31 -9.46
C TYR A 284 4.29 -25.53 -10.71
N LEU A 285 3.28 -26.38 -10.58
CA LEU A 285 2.35 -26.68 -11.69
C LEU A 285 1.73 -25.39 -12.24
N TYR A 286 1.68 -25.27 -13.57
CA TYR A 286 1.30 -24.07 -14.32
C TYR A 286 -0.07 -23.44 -13.95
N PHE A 287 -0.94 -24.18 -13.27
CA PHE A 287 -2.24 -23.70 -12.83
C PHE A 287 -2.22 -22.98 -11.49
N TYR A 288 -1.12 -23.05 -10.74
CA TYR A 288 -0.86 -22.11 -9.67
C TYR A 288 -0.41 -20.80 -10.28
N GLY A 289 -1.20 -19.74 -10.09
CA GLY A 289 -0.86 -18.41 -10.60
C GLY A 289 0.03 -17.63 -9.65
N TYR A 290 -0.19 -17.81 -8.35
CA TYR A 290 0.56 -17.17 -7.27
C TYR A 290 0.88 -18.16 -6.17
N MET A 291 1.96 -17.90 -5.46
CA MET A 291 2.61 -18.75 -4.47
C MET A 291 2.88 -17.94 -3.21
N VAL A 292 2.73 -18.57 -2.04
CA VAL A 292 3.07 -17.97 -0.75
C VAL A 292 4.23 -18.74 -0.13
N ASN A 293 5.26 -18.00 0.23
CA ASN A 293 6.44 -18.47 0.93
C ASN A 293 6.50 -17.86 2.33
N SER A 294 7.15 -18.58 3.23
CA SER A 294 7.35 -18.09 4.58
C SER A 294 8.31 -16.91 4.64
N GLY A 295 8.03 -15.96 5.55
CA GLY A 295 9.01 -14.97 5.99
C GLY A 295 10.26 -15.61 6.59
N GLY A 296 11.36 -14.85 6.64
CA GLY A 296 12.59 -15.30 7.27
C GLY A 296 13.76 -14.34 7.16
N TYR A 297 14.86 -14.74 7.78
CA TYR A 297 16.13 -14.01 7.77
C TYR A 297 17.27 -14.98 7.38
N PRO A 298 17.66 -15.06 6.09
CA PRO A 298 17.12 -14.32 4.95
C PRO A 298 15.76 -14.86 4.47
N PRO A 299 15.01 -14.11 3.64
CA PRO A 299 13.66 -14.50 3.21
C PRO A 299 13.63 -15.76 2.33
N THR A 300 14.80 -16.21 1.86
CA THR A 300 14.97 -17.42 1.05
C THR A 300 15.39 -18.64 1.85
N GLU A 301 15.45 -18.56 3.19
CA GLU A 301 15.70 -19.72 4.04
C GLU A 301 14.68 -20.85 3.79
N PHE A 302 13.43 -20.48 3.46
CA PHE A 302 12.35 -21.39 3.08
C PHE A 302 11.97 -21.19 1.61
N PRO A 303 12.72 -21.77 0.66
CA PRO A 303 12.54 -21.51 -0.77
C PRO A 303 11.24 -22.13 -1.32
N THR A 304 10.66 -23.10 -0.62
CA THR A 304 9.45 -23.79 -1.03
C THR A 304 8.19 -23.10 -0.51
N ALA A 305 7.34 -22.68 -1.43
CA ALA A 305 6.01 -22.19 -1.15
C ALA A 305 5.17 -23.26 -0.46
N TYR A 306 4.47 -22.86 0.60
CA TYR A 306 3.59 -23.75 1.36
C TYR A 306 2.11 -23.60 0.93
N ARG A 307 1.79 -22.54 0.16
CA ARG A 307 0.47 -22.32 -0.46
C ARG A 307 0.58 -21.84 -1.90
N GLY A 308 -0.46 -22.12 -2.67
CA GLY A 308 -0.60 -21.64 -4.04
C GLY A 308 -2.06 -21.38 -4.38
N LEU A 309 -2.28 -20.33 -5.16
CA LEU A 309 -3.58 -19.96 -5.69
C LEU A 309 -3.86 -20.73 -6.97
N ASN A 310 -4.76 -21.71 -6.92
CA ASN A 310 -5.16 -22.47 -8.10
C ASN A 310 -6.12 -21.63 -8.96
N THR A 311 -5.69 -21.32 -10.18
CA THR A 311 -6.44 -20.48 -11.13
C THR A 311 -7.34 -21.27 -12.08
N GLN A 312 -7.28 -22.61 -12.03
CA GLN A 312 -8.10 -23.51 -12.86
C GLN A 312 -9.40 -23.94 -12.18
N ASP A 313 -9.48 -23.89 -10.85
CA ASP A 313 -10.71 -24.15 -10.10
C ASP A 313 -11.69 -22.97 -10.23
N ARG A 314 -12.16 -22.71 -11.46
CA ARG A 314 -13.31 -21.83 -11.70
C ARG A 314 -14.59 -22.62 -11.46
N ASP A 315 -14.91 -22.86 -10.19
CA ASP A 315 -16.31 -23.13 -9.88
C ASP A 315 -17.13 -21.90 -10.29
N HIS A 316 -18.39 -22.07 -10.70
CA HIS A 316 -19.30 -20.97 -11.10
C HIS A 316 -19.54 -19.92 -9.99
N TYR A 317 -18.92 -20.12 -8.82
CA TYR A 317 -18.87 -19.22 -7.70
C TYR A 317 -17.45 -18.67 -7.65
N LEU A 318 -17.29 -17.34 -7.65
CA LEU A 318 -16.02 -16.59 -7.46
C LEU A 318 -15.32 -16.94 -6.12
N ARG A 319 -14.97 -18.21 -5.90
CA ARG A 319 -14.23 -18.71 -4.75
C ARG A 319 -12.82 -19.01 -5.21
N LEU A 320 -11.92 -18.07 -4.98
CA LEU A 320 -10.48 -18.31 -5.04
C LEU A 320 -10.15 -19.38 -3.98
N LYS A 321 -9.58 -20.51 -4.40
CA LYS A 321 -9.19 -21.60 -3.49
C LYS A 321 -7.67 -21.64 -3.35
N TRP A 322 -7.20 -21.32 -2.15
CA TRP A 322 -5.82 -21.60 -1.75
C TRP A 322 -5.66 -23.10 -1.50
N LYS A 323 -4.59 -23.69 -2.03
CA LYS A 323 -4.26 -25.09 -1.80
C LYS A 323 -2.84 -25.21 -1.25
N TRP A 324 -2.63 -26.25 -0.46
CA TRP A 324 -1.28 -26.73 -0.14
C TRP A 324 -0.60 -27.14 -1.45
N VAL A 325 0.66 -26.75 -1.60
CA VAL A 325 1.44 -27.04 -2.83
C VAL A 325 2.43 -28.19 -2.63
N MET A 326 2.53 -28.69 -1.39
CA MET A 326 3.24 -29.91 -1.03
C MET A 326 2.29 -30.94 -0.43
#